data_AF-A0A229NXP5-F1
#
_entry.id   AF-A0A229NXP5-F1
#
_cell.length_a   1.000
_cell.length_b   1.000
_cell.length_c   1.000
_cell.angle_alpha   90.00
_cell.angle_beta   90.00
_cell.angle_gamma   90.00
#
_symmetry.space_group_name_H-M   'P 1'
#
loop_
_entity.id
_entity.type
_entity.pdbx_description
1 polymer ?
#
loop_
_entity_poly.entity_id
_entity_poly.type
_entity_poly.pdbx_seq_one_letter_code
_entity_poly.pdbx_strand_id
1 'polypeptide(L)'
;MTVVGMLIALFITLLSIVFLGPYGAAILPILLFGMVFSIYQKNKQIYEDVKLIREKLGLLREEEEIEREIQKSKDEYNKSDPEIKEIDFLERSEIDKEIEAELEKYINDSEIKEDKKE
;
A
#
# COMPACT_ATOMS: atom_id res chain seq x y z
N MET A 1 -9.62 36.05 -14.64
CA MET A 1 -9.40 34.66 -15.09
C MET A 1 -10.40 33.68 -14.46
N THR A 2 -10.72 33.81 -13.18
CA THR A 2 -11.70 32.94 -12.47
C THR A 2 -13.13 33.04 -13.00
N VAL A 3 -13.64 34.25 -13.27
CA VAL A 3 -15.02 34.47 -13.78
C VAL A 3 -15.23 33.86 -15.17
N VAL A 4 -14.23 33.96 -16.05
CA VAL A 4 -14.28 33.38 -17.40
C VAL A 4 -14.27 31.86 -17.33
N GLY A 5 -13.44 31.26 -16.47
CA GLY A 5 -13.44 29.82 -16.23
C GLY A 5 -14.78 29.30 -15.69
N MET A 6 -15.42 30.07 -14.81
CA MET A 6 -16.72 29.72 -14.25
C MET A 6 -17.83 29.72 -15.31
N LEU A 7 -17.87 30.73 -16.19
CA LEU A 7 -18.82 30.78 -17.30
C LEU A 7 -18.66 29.60 -18.27
N ILE A 8 -17.42 29.22 -18.58
CA ILE A 8 -17.12 28.08 -19.45
C ILE A 8 -17.60 26.77 -18.81
N ALA A 9 -17.33 26.55 -17.53
CA ALA A 9 -17.76 25.35 -16.82
C ALA A 9 -19.29 25.23 -16.77
N LEU A 10 -19.99 26.35 -16.56
CA LEU A 10 -21.46 26.41 -16.54
C LEU A 10 -22.04 26.08 -17.93
N PHE A 11 -21.44 26.63 -18.99
CA PHE A 11 -21.84 26.35 -20.36
C PHE A 11 -21.65 24.88 -20.73
N ILE A 12 -20.51 24.28 -20.40
CA ILE A 12 -20.23 22.85 -20.65
C ILE A 12 -21.20 21.96 -19.88
N THR A 13 -21.49 22.29 -18.62
CA THR A 13 -22.45 21.55 -17.80
C THR A 13 -23.85 21.59 -18.41
N LEU A 14 -24.30 22.78 -18.83
CA LEU A 14 -25.60 22.96 -19.47
C LEU A 14 -25.68 22.19 -20.79
N LEU A 15 -24.63 22.26 -21.63
CA LEU A 15 -24.56 21.53 -22.89
C LEU A 15 -24.63 20.01 -22.67
N SER A 16 -23.95 19.52 -21.64
CA SER A 16 -23.90 18.10 -21.29
C SER A 16 -25.27 17.58 -20.82
N ILE A 17 -26.01 18.36 -20.03
CA ILE A 17 -27.37 18.01 -19.60
C ILE A 17 -28.34 17.99 -20.78
N VAL A 18 -28.24 18.96 -21.69
CA VAL A 18 -29.15 19.06 -22.86
C VAL A 18 -28.91 17.92 -23.86
N PHE A 19 -27.65 17.55 -24.11
CA PHE A 19 -27.34 16.51 -25.10
C PHE A 19 -27.40 15.08 -24.57
N LEU A 20 -27.01 14.84 -23.31
CA LEU A 20 -26.95 13.48 -22.73
C LEU A 20 -28.06 13.20 -21.71
N GLY A 21 -28.86 14.20 -21.34
CA GLY A 21 -29.89 14.05 -20.32
C GLY A 21 -29.29 13.70 -18.94
N PRO A 22 -29.94 12.84 -18.13
CA PRO A 22 -29.46 12.49 -16.79
C PRO A 22 -28.09 11.77 -16.80
N TYR A 23 -27.72 11.15 -17.92
CA TYR A 23 -26.42 10.47 -18.07
C TYR A 23 -25.25 11.46 -18.14
N GLY A 24 -25.46 12.68 -18.64
CA GLY A 24 -24.41 13.71 -18.73
C GLY A 24 -23.89 14.12 -17.34
N ALA A 25 -24.78 14.15 -16.35
CA ALA A 25 -24.42 14.40 -14.95
C ALA A 25 -23.59 13.26 -14.34
N ALA A 26 -23.85 12.01 -14.74
CA ALA A 26 -23.11 10.84 -14.27
C ALA A 26 -21.71 10.72 -14.90
N ILE A 27 -21.51 11.20 -16.14
CA ILE A 27 -20.22 11.13 -16.84
C ILE A 27 -19.22 12.15 -16.32
N LEU A 28 -19.68 13.32 -15.89
CA LEU A 28 -18.83 14.39 -15.33
C LEU A 28 -17.89 13.92 -14.20
N PRO A 29 -18.38 13.26 -13.13
CA PRO A 29 -17.50 12.77 -12.07
C PRO A 29 -16.53 11.69 -12.56
N ILE A 30 -16.93 10.86 -13.53
CA ILE A 30 -16.05 9.83 -14.11
C ILE A 30 -14.88 10.48 -14.85
N LEU A 31 -15.14 11.50 -15.66
CA LEU A 31 -14.09 12.24 -16.36
C LEU A 31 -13.17 13.00 -15.41
N LEU A 32 -13.74 13.65 -14.39
CA LEU A 32 -12.95 14.32 -13.35
C LEU A 32 -12.05 13.32 -12.61
N PHE A 33 -12.61 12.18 -12.21
CA PHE A 33 -11.83 11.13 -11.54
C PHE A 33 -10.72 10.60 -12.45
N GLY A 34 -11.03 10.32 -13.72
CA GLY A 34 -10.03 9.88 -14.70
C GLY A 34 -8.88 10.88 -14.88
N MET A 35 -9.20 12.18 -14.94
CA MET A 35 -8.18 13.24 -15.02
C MET A 35 -7.32 13.29 -13.75
N VAL A 36 -7.93 13.31 -12.58
CA VAL A 36 -7.21 13.34 -11.29
C VAL A 36 -6.33 12.11 -11.14
N PHE A 37 -6.86 10.92 -11.46
CA PHE A 37 -6.13 9.67 -11.42
C PHE A 37 -4.93 9.66 -12.37
N SER A 38 -5.10 10.19 -13.60
CA SER A 38 -3.99 10.32 -14.55
C SER A 38 -2.89 11.25 -14.03
N ILE A 39 -3.26 12.40 -13.45
CA ILE A 39 -2.30 13.32 -12.85
C ILE A 39 -1.59 12.66 -11.67
N TYR A 40 -2.32 11.94 -10.82
CA TYR A 40 -1.75 11.21 -9.69
C TYR A 40 -0.72 10.18 -10.16
N GLN A 41 -1.05 9.37 -11.19
CA GLN A 41 -0.09 8.40 -11.74
C GLN A 41 1.17 9.06 -12.28
N LYS A 42 1.04 10.15 -13.03
CA LYS A 42 2.20 10.89 -13.55
C LYS A 42 3.05 11.47 -12.42
N ASN A 43 2.42 12.06 -11.41
CA ASN A 43 3.14 12.60 -10.24
C ASN A 43 3.85 11.50 -9.47
N LYS A 44 3.24 10.31 -9.35
CA LYS A 44 3.87 9.15 -8.73
C LYS A 44 5.12 8.72 -9.51
N GLN A 45 5.05 8.63 -10.84
CA GLN A 45 6.20 8.31 -11.68
C GLN A 45 7.33 9.33 -11.52
N ILE A 46 7.00 10.63 -11.56
CA ILE A 46 7.97 11.70 -11.34
C ILE A 46 8.62 11.57 -9.96
N TYR A 47 7.84 11.25 -8.93
CA TYR A 47 8.36 11.06 -7.58
C TYR A 47 9.35 9.88 -7.52
N GLU A 48 9.01 8.76 -8.15
CA GLU A 48 9.88 7.58 -8.25
C GLU A 48 11.18 7.91 -9.00
N ASP A 49 11.10 8.63 -10.12
CA ASP A 49 12.27 9.07 -10.89
C ASP A 49 13.18 9.99 -10.06
N VAL A 50 12.60 10.95 -9.34
CA VAL A 50 13.36 11.84 -8.45
C VAL A 50 14.00 11.05 -7.31
N LYS A 51 13.31 10.05 -6.75
CA LYS A 51 13.86 9.16 -5.72
C LYS A 51 15.06 8.39 -6.26
N LEU A 52 14.98 7.84 -7.47
CA LEU A 52 16.10 7.15 -8.15
C LEU A 52 17.27 8.08 -8.46
N ILE A 53 17.01 9.34 -8.81
CA ILE A 53 18.07 10.33 -9.01
C ILE A 53 18.76 10.65 -7.68
N ARG A 54 17.99 10.92 -6.62
CA ARG A 54 18.53 11.18 -5.28
C ARG A 54 19.35 10.02 -4.76
N GLU A 55 18.91 8.80 -5.04
CA GLU A 55 19.66 7.59 -4.77
C GLU A 55 21.04 7.60 -5.41
N LYS A 56 21.10 7.82 -6.73
CA LYS A 56 22.37 7.84 -7.46
C LYS A 56 23.29 8.97 -7.00
N LEU A 57 22.73 10.03 -6.42
CA LEU A 57 23.46 11.16 -5.85
C LEU A 57 23.79 11.00 -4.35
N GLY A 58 23.33 9.94 -3.69
CA GLY A 58 23.53 9.72 -2.25
C GLY A 58 22.78 10.72 -1.35
N LEU A 59 21.68 11.29 -1.85
CA LEU A 59 20.86 12.31 -1.16
C LEU A 59 19.54 11.75 -0.64
N LEU A 60 19.51 10.46 -0.31
CA LEU A 60 18.32 9.84 0.25
C LEU A 60 18.08 10.34 1.67
N ARG A 61 16.82 10.39 2.03
CA ARG A 61 16.42 10.60 3.42
C ARG A 61 16.49 9.27 4.16
N GLU A 62 16.69 9.31 5.47
CA GLU A 62 16.75 8.13 6.34
C GLU A 62 15.53 7.21 6.17
N GLU A 63 14.32 7.78 6.09
CA GLU A 63 13.08 7.04 5.82
C GLU A 63 13.11 6.31 4.45
N GLU A 64 13.66 6.95 3.42
CA GLU A 64 13.75 6.40 2.06
C GLU A 64 14.83 5.29 1.98
N GLU A 65 15.85 5.36 2.84
CA GLU A 65 16.92 4.39 2.96
C GLU A 65 16.42 3.11 3.63
N ILE A 66 15.70 3.22 4.74
CA ILE A 66 15.03 2.10 5.41
C ILE A 66 14.07 1.39 4.44
N GLU A 67 13.25 2.16 3.71
CA GLU A 67 12.33 1.59 2.73
C GLU A 67 13.07 0.83 1.61
N ARG A 68 14.23 1.33 1.15
CA ARG A 68 15.05 0.59 0.18
C ARG A 68 15.57 -0.71 0.78
N GLU A 69 16.13 -0.69 1.98
CA GLU A 69 16.68 -1.90 2.59
C GLU A 69 15.62 -2.99 2.76
N ILE A 70 14.42 -2.61 3.18
CA ILE A 70 13.26 -3.51 3.26
C ILE A 70 12.88 -4.04 1.87
N GLN A 71 12.88 -3.19 0.85
CA GLN A 71 12.55 -3.63 -0.51
C GLN A 71 13.62 -4.59 -1.06
N LYS A 72 14.89 -4.30 -0.82
CA LYS A 72 16.02 -5.12 -1.25
C LYS A 72 15.99 -6.51 -0.59
N SER A 73 15.71 -6.58 0.71
CA SER A 73 15.58 -7.86 1.42
C SER A 73 14.41 -8.69 0.90
N LYS A 74 13.27 -8.05 0.59
CA LYS A 74 12.13 -8.72 -0.07
C LYS A 74 12.50 -9.23 -1.46
N ASP A 75 13.22 -8.45 -2.26
CA ASP A 75 13.62 -8.85 -3.61
C ASP A 75 14.65 -9.99 -3.59
N GLU A 76 15.58 -9.97 -2.63
CA GLU A 76 16.53 -11.07 -2.39
C GLU A 76 15.81 -12.34 -1.93
N TYR A 77 14.87 -12.22 -1.00
CA TYR A 77 14.00 -13.34 -0.60
C TYR A 77 13.20 -13.86 -1.80
N ASN A 78 12.62 -12.99 -2.64
CA ASN A 78 11.87 -13.44 -3.80
C ASN A 78 12.73 -14.13 -4.87
N LYS A 79 14.02 -13.80 -4.95
CA LYS A 79 14.99 -14.44 -5.86
C LYS A 79 15.64 -15.70 -5.28
N SER A 80 15.50 -15.98 -3.98
CA SER A 80 16.06 -17.20 -3.40
C SER A 80 15.40 -18.44 -3.99
N ASP A 81 16.17 -19.54 -3.99
CA ASP A 81 15.73 -20.83 -4.49
C ASP A 81 14.41 -21.23 -3.81
N PRO A 82 13.38 -21.67 -4.56
CA PRO A 82 12.16 -22.19 -3.97
C PRO A 82 12.39 -23.25 -2.89
N GLU A 83 13.41 -24.09 -2.99
CA GLU A 83 13.76 -25.06 -1.93
C GLU A 83 14.19 -24.35 -0.63
N ILE A 84 14.96 -23.27 -0.72
CA ILE A 84 15.40 -22.49 0.45
C ILE A 84 14.20 -21.80 1.13
N LYS A 85 13.21 -21.35 0.36
CA LYS A 85 11.97 -20.78 0.92
C LYS A 85 11.12 -21.82 1.64
N GLU A 86 11.07 -23.03 1.09
CA GLU A 86 10.33 -24.14 1.69
C GLU A 86 10.97 -24.57 3.01
N ILE A 87 12.31 -24.63 3.06
CA ILE A 87 13.06 -24.92 4.29
C ILE A 87 12.86 -23.83 5.34
N ASP A 88 12.99 -22.53 5.00
CA ASP A 88 12.72 -21.42 5.93
C ASP A 88 11.27 -21.44 6.44
N PHE A 89 10.32 -21.78 5.58
CA PHE A 89 8.91 -21.93 5.98
C PHE A 89 8.70 -23.11 6.96
N LEU A 90 9.35 -24.24 6.71
CA LEU A 90 9.30 -25.42 7.59
C LEU A 90 9.91 -25.12 8.95
N GLU A 91 11.10 -24.52 9.00
CA GLU A 91 11.77 -24.14 10.27
C GLU A 91 10.91 -23.15 11.08
N ARG A 92 10.35 -22.12 10.44
CA ARG A 92 9.43 -21.18 11.12
C ARG A 92 8.17 -21.87 11.63
N SER A 93 7.60 -22.79 10.84
CA SER A 93 6.42 -23.54 11.27
C SER A 93 6.71 -24.45 12.47
N GLU A 94 7.91 -25.01 12.57
CA GLU A 94 8.32 -25.81 13.73
C GLU A 94 8.47 -24.93 14.97
N ILE A 95 9.09 -23.75 14.83
CA ILE A 95 9.22 -22.76 15.91
C ILE A 95 7.84 -22.29 16.39
N ASP A 96 6.91 -21.99 15.47
CA ASP A 96 5.56 -21.55 15.83
C ASP A 96 4.82 -22.63 16.65
N LYS A 97 4.97 -23.91 16.30
CA LYS A 97 4.41 -25.03 17.05
C LYS A 97 5.05 -25.19 18.43
N GLU A 98 6.36 -24.98 18.54
CA GLU A 98 7.07 -25.00 19.82
C GLU A 98 6.56 -23.89 20.74
N ILE A 99 6.42 -22.67 20.21
CA ILE A 99 5.87 -21.53 20.94
C ILE A 99 4.43 -21.79 21.40
N GLU A 100 3.57 -22.33 20.53
CA GLU A 100 2.19 -22.69 20.89
C GLU A 100 2.16 -23.70 22.05
N ALA A 101 3.02 -24.74 21.99
CA ALA A 101 3.11 -25.74 23.05
C ALA A 101 3.64 -25.16 24.38
N GLU A 102 4.62 -24.26 24.33
CA GLU A 102 5.10 -23.55 25.51
C GLU A 102 4.00 -22.67 26.12
N LEU A 103 3.28 -21.90 25.29
CA LEU A 103 2.19 -21.04 25.74
C LEU A 103 1.04 -21.84 26.36
N GLU A 104 0.66 -22.97 25.76
CA GLU A 104 -0.37 -23.87 26.31
C GLU A 104 0.05 -24.43 27.68
N LYS A 105 1.32 -24.80 27.82
CA LYS A 105 1.88 -25.23 29.10
C LYS A 105 1.86 -24.11 30.15
N TYR A 106 2.21 -22.88 29.77
CA TYR A 106 2.12 -21.72 30.66
C TYR A 106 0.68 -21.45 31.13
N ILE A 107 -0.31 -21.56 30.23
CA ILE A 107 -1.73 -21.39 30.55
C ILE A 107 -2.17 -22.47 31.54
N ASN A 108 -1.90 -23.74 31.24
CA ASN A 108 -2.31 -24.86 32.08
C ASN A 108 -1.64 -24.82 33.48
N ASP A 109 -0.34 -24.49 33.54
CA ASP A 109 0.39 -24.31 34.80
C ASP A 109 -0.11 -23.11 35.62
N SER A 110 -0.72 -22.11 34.97
CA SER A 110 -1.34 -20.96 35.63
C SER A 110 -2.73 -21.28 36.18
N GLU A 111 -3.56 -22.03 35.44
CA GLU A 111 -4.88 -22.51 35.89
C GLU A 111 -4.75 -23.45 37.10
N ILE A 112 -3.79 -24.39 37.07
CA ILE A 112 -3.52 -25.32 38.18
C ILE A 112 -3.07 -24.59 39.47
N LYS A 113 -2.50 -23.38 39.35
CA LYS A 113 -2.07 -22.56 40.49
C LYS A 113 -3.19 -21.69 41.07
N GLU A 114 -4.20 -21.34 40.28
CA GLU A 114 -5.41 -20.67 40.79
C GLU A 114 -6.31 -21.64 41.53
N ASP A 115 -6.51 -22.86 41.02
CA ASP A 115 -7.33 -23.91 41.66
C ASP A 115 -6.80 -24.42 43.02
N LYS A 116 -5.53 -24.15 43.35
CA LYS A 116 -4.92 -24.54 44.64
C LYS A 116 -4.96 -23.43 45.70
N LYS A 117 -5.56 -22.27 45.38
CA LYS A 117 -5.70 -21.13 46.29
C LYS A 117 -7.14 -20.87 46.76
N GLU A 118 -8.14 -21.57 46.22
CA GLU A 118 -9.49 -21.71 46.82
C GLU A 118 -9.55 -22.86 47.82
#